data_AF-A0A946U6B6-F1
#
_entry.id   AF-A0A946U6B6-F1
#
_cell.length_a   1.000
_cell.length_b   1.000
_cell.length_c   1.000
_cell.angle_alpha   90.00
_cell.angle_beta   90.00
_cell.angle_gamma   90.00
#
_symmetry.space_group_name_H-M   'P 1'
#
loop_
_entity.id
_entity.type
_entity.pdbx_description
1 polymer ?
#
loop_
_entity_poly.entity_id
_entity_poly.type
_entity_poly.pdbx_seq_one_letter_code
_entity_poly.pdbx_strand_id
1 'polypeptide(L)'
;MSEAMRRGTLLRWTGWFALANSFVFGLVSLRYFGGSAPVDSALAWVYLVAVYIGHHVLLTTVPLFLLATPLILVWPRRRAVTVLAVVLFAAMIALMMLDSLLWAQSRFHINALTMKILGWQSWVFAGFIFALGLFFESMLARAVWNWVQKPKCRRGPLVGAFCGLMVLLSQGIHAWADAAYYVPVTGLGQMLPVYKGVTAKSFMTKTGLVDIKASREREMARRMSSGLASASGRLLKYPQNPLQCDGGEGLN
;
A
#
# COMPACT_ATOMS: atom_id res chain seq x y z
N MET A 1 37.33 10.63 11.08
CA MET A 1 36.47 9.55 10.56
C MET A 1 36.45 9.68 9.04
N SER A 2 36.87 8.66 8.28
CA SER A 2 36.97 8.79 6.81
C SER A 2 35.61 9.09 6.19
N GLU A 3 35.60 9.80 5.06
CA GLU A 3 34.37 10.22 4.38
C GLU A 3 33.50 9.01 3.95
N ALA A 4 34.14 7.91 3.55
CA ALA A 4 33.49 6.64 3.27
C ALA A 4 32.75 6.06 4.50
N MET A 5 33.37 6.11 5.69
CA MET A 5 32.70 5.69 6.94
C MET A 5 31.51 6.60 7.31
N ARG A 6 31.55 7.87 6.92
CA ARG A 6 30.44 8.81 7.12
C ARG A 6 29.26 8.48 6.18
N ARG A 7 29.53 8.19 4.91
CA ARG A 7 28.50 7.82 3.91
C ARG A 7 27.83 6.49 4.25
N GLY A 8 28.59 5.47 4.64
CA GLY A 8 28.04 4.17 5.03
C GLY A 8 27.10 4.25 6.23
N THR A 9 27.42 5.09 7.22
CA THR A 9 26.53 5.33 8.38
C THR A 9 25.24 6.04 7.98
N LEU A 10 25.31 7.02 7.06
CA LEU A 10 24.12 7.72 6.54
C LEU A 10 23.20 6.76 5.78
N LEU A 11 23.74 5.96 4.85
CA LEU A 11 22.95 4.97 4.11
C LEU A 11 22.29 3.94 5.03
N ARG A 12 23.03 3.48 6.04
CA ARG A 12 22.48 2.57 7.05
C ARG A 12 21.35 3.24 7.84
N TRP A 13 21.53 4.49 8.23
CA TRP A 13 20.47 5.25 8.90
C TRP A 13 19.23 5.42 8.02
N THR A 14 19.41 5.76 6.74
CA THR A 14 18.33 5.86 5.75
C THR A 14 17.53 4.55 5.67
N GLY A 15 18.20 3.41 5.61
CA GLY A 15 17.53 2.09 5.58
C GLY A 15 16.69 1.82 6.82
N TRP A 16 17.25 2.02 8.02
CA TRP A 16 16.50 1.81 9.26
C TRP A 16 15.39 2.82 9.48
N PHE A 17 15.57 4.06 9.03
CA PHE A 17 14.54 5.08 9.11
C PHE A 17 13.38 4.79 8.16
N ALA A 18 13.65 4.31 6.94
CA ALA A 18 12.63 3.82 6.02
C ALA A 18 11.85 2.65 6.59
N LEU A 19 12.53 1.65 7.18
CA LEU A 19 11.88 0.48 7.79
C LEU A 19 11.02 0.85 9.01
N ALA A 20 11.50 1.76 9.86
CA ALA A 20 10.71 2.27 10.98
C ALA A 20 9.44 2.99 10.46
N ASN A 21 9.59 3.78 9.40
CA ASN A 21 8.46 4.43 8.75
C ASN A 21 7.52 3.43 8.06
N SER A 22 8.01 2.32 7.51
CA SER A 22 7.12 1.29 6.93
C SER A 22 6.11 0.77 7.96
N PHE A 23 6.54 0.65 9.21
CA PHE A 23 5.64 0.28 10.31
C PHE A 23 4.62 1.38 10.63
N VAL A 24 5.06 2.64 10.74
CA VAL A 24 4.17 3.80 10.97
C VAL A 24 3.12 3.92 9.87
N PHE A 25 3.54 3.86 8.61
CA PHE A 25 2.66 3.89 7.45
C PHE A 25 1.69 2.71 7.46
N GLY A 26 2.18 1.51 7.81
CA GLY A 26 1.34 0.36 8.05
C GLY A 26 0.21 0.68 9.03
N LEU A 27 0.53 1.20 10.23
CA LEU A 27 -0.50 1.57 11.22
C LEU A 27 -1.52 2.58 10.68
N VAL A 28 -1.07 3.61 9.95
CA VAL A 28 -1.97 4.58 9.31
C VAL A 28 -2.86 3.90 8.27
N SER A 29 -2.32 2.93 7.53
CA SER A 29 -3.04 2.23 6.46
C SER A 29 -4.16 1.32 6.95
N LEU A 30 -4.18 0.95 8.24
CA LEU A 30 -5.29 0.18 8.81
C LEU A 30 -6.64 0.87 8.60
N ARG A 31 -6.64 2.20 8.46
CA ARG A 31 -7.81 3.02 8.14
C ARG A 31 -8.48 2.63 6.81
N TYR A 32 -7.72 2.13 5.83
CA TYR A 32 -8.28 1.68 4.54
C TYR A 32 -9.15 0.42 4.69
N PHE A 33 -8.93 -0.37 5.74
CA PHE A 33 -9.63 -1.63 6.00
C PHE A 33 -10.86 -1.48 6.92
N GLY A 34 -11.23 -0.26 7.31
CA GLY A 34 -12.27 0.04 8.32
C GLY A 34 -13.73 -0.33 8.00
N GLY A 35 -13.98 -1.30 7.11
CA GLY A 35 -15.31 -1.77 6.73
C GLY A 35 -15.39 -3.27 6.43
N SER A 36 -14.40 -4.05 6.86
CA SER A 36 -14.08 -5.46 6.51
C SER A 36 -13.25 -5.63 5.22
N ALA A 37 -12.21 -6.47 5.30
CA ALA A 37 -11.45 -6.92 4.15
C ALA A 37 -12.16 -8.15 3.55
N PRO A 38 -12.52 -8.17 2.26
CA PRO A 38 -13.18 -9.29 1.60
C PRO A 38 -12.14 -10.40 1.35
N VAL A 39 -11.79 -11.13 2.40
CA VAL A 39 -10.80 -12.21 2.34
C VAL A 39 -11.51 -13.55 2.47
N ASP A 40 -11.84 -14.14 1.32
CA ASP A 40 -12.67 -15.34 1.25
C ASP A 40 -11.86 -16.64 1.11
N SER A 41 -10.52 -16.57 1.16
CA SER A 41 -9.65 -17.75 1.03
C SER A 41 -8.34 -17.63 1.81
N ALA A 42 -7.75 -18.79 2.17
CA ALA A 42 -6.44 -18.84 2.83
C ALA A 42 -5.33 -18.20 1.98
N LEU A 43 -5.39 -18.38 0.65
CA LEU A 43 -4.46 -17.73 -0.28
C LEU A 43 -4.60 -16.21 -0.25
N ALA A 44 -5.82 -15.68 -0.17
CA ALA A 44 -6.07 -14.25 -0.07
C ALA A 44 -5.54 -13.67 1.26
N TRP A 45 -5.58 -14.42 2.36
CA TRP A 45 -4.93 -14.03 3.63
C TRP A 45 -3.41 -13.96 3.52
N VAL A 46 -2.78 -15.00 2.96
CA VAL A 46 -1.33 -15.01 2.73
C VAL A 46 -0.92 -13.84 1.83
N TYR A 47 -1.68 -13.59 0.76
CA TYR A 47 -1.46 -12.46 -0.12
C TYR A 47 -1.61 -11.13 0.63
N LEU A 48 -2.67 -10.96 1.43
CA LEU A 48 -2.92 -9.74 2.19
C LEU A 48 -1.74 -9.40 3.11
N VAL A 49 -1.25 -10.37 3.87
CA VAL A 49 -0.10 -10.15 4.76
C VAL A 49 1.16 -9.80 3.95
N ALA A 50 1.44 -10.56 2.89
CA ALA A 50 2.62 -10.33 2.06
C ALA A 50 2.58 -8.97 1.37
N VAL A 51 1.45 -8.60 0.76
CA VAL A 51 1.28 -7.33 0.06
C VAL A 51 1.27 -6.17 1.02
N TYR A 52 0.66 -6.33 2.21
CA TYR A 52 0.65 -5.29 3.22
C TYR A 52 2.06 -4.96 3.69
N ILE A 53 2.87 -5.95 4.03
CA ILE A 53 4.27 -5.71 4.43
C ILE A 53 5.07 -5.17 3.25
N GLY A 54 5.01 -5.83 2.09
CA GLY A 54 5.80 -5.47 0.92
C GLY A 54 5.49 -4.06 0.40
N HIS A 55 4.21 -3.69 0.34
CA HIS A 55 3.77 -2.37 -0.10
C HIS A 55 4.33 -1.26 0.79
N HIS A 56 4.19 -1.36 2.11
CA HIS A 56 4.68 -0.31 3.01
C HIS A 56 6.22 -0.22 3.05
N VAL A 57 6.92 -1.35 2.89
CA VAL A 57 8.38 -1.34 2.72
C VAL A 57 8.78 -0.58 1.47
N LEU A 58 8.15 -0.86 0.33
CA LEU A 58 8.46 -0.17 -0.92
C LEU A 58 8.04 1.30 -0.86
N LEU A 59 6.87 1.59 -0.30
CA LEU A 59 6.30 2.93 -0.20
C LEU A 59 7.23 3.88 0.57
N THR A 60 7.96 3.41 1.57
CA THR A 60 8.90 4.26 2.33
C THR A 60 10.33 4.16 1.80
N THR A 61 10.79 2.96 1.42
CA THR A 61 12.17 2.75 1.01
C THR A 61 12.47 3.38 -0.34
N VAL A 62 11.61 3.19 -1.35
CA VAL A 62 11.86 3.68 -2.70
C VAL A 62 12.00 5.21 -2.77
N PRO A 63 11.02 6.03 -2.34
CA PRO A 63 11.15 7.48 -2.44
C PRO A 63 12.28 8.01 -1.58
N LEU A 64 12.51 7.44 -0.39
CA LEU A 64 13.59 7.90 0.47
C LEU A 64 14.96 7.61 -0.14
N PHE A 65 15.22 6.40 -0.64
CA PHE A 65 16.51 6.09 -1.27
C PHE A 65 16.70 6.85 -2.58
N LEU A 66 15.64 7.07 -3.36
CA LEU A 66 15.70 7.85 -4.59
C LEU A 66 16.18 9.29 -4.33
N LEU A 67 15.73 9.92 -3.25
CA LEU A 67 16.10 11.30 -2.91
C LEU A 67 17.36 11.40 -2.03
N ALA A 68 17.51 10.50 -1.05
CA ALA A 68 18.61 10.56 -0.09
C ALA A 68 19.93 10.06 -0.67
N THR A 69 19.93 9.06 -1.56
CA THR A 69 21.17 8.51 -2.15
C THR A 69 21.95 9.56 -2.94
N PRO A 70 21.37 10.27 -3.93
CA PRO A 70 22.10 11.31 -4.65
C PRO A 70 22.57 12.43 -3.70
N LEU A 71 21.74 12.80 -2.73
CA LEU A 71 22.13 13.78 -1.71
C LEU A 71 23.32 13.31 -0.87
N ILE A 72 23.37 12.04 -0.46
CA ILE A 72 24.50 11.48 0.31
C ILE A 72 25.77 11.42 -0.54
N LEU A 73 25.65 11.11 -1.83
CA LEU A 73 26.79 10.99 -2.74
C LEU A 73 27.41 12.35 -3.07
N VAL A 74 26.58 13.36 -3.33
CA VAL A 74 27.01 14.73 -3.68
C VAL A 74 27.35 15.54 -2.43
N TRP A 75 26.52 15.45 -1.39
CA TRP A 75 26.64 16.27 -0.18
C TRP A 75 26.34 15.49 1.12
N PRO A 76 27.31 14.73 1.67
CA PRO A 76 27.11 13.82 2.80
C PRO A 76 26.93 14.52 4.17
N ARG A 77 25.99 15.46 4.28
CA ARG A 77 25.64 16.18 5.52
C ARG A 77 24.46 15.52 6.21
N ARG A 78 24.68 15.05 7.45
CA ARG A 78 23.64 14.46 8.32
C ARG A 78 22.38 15.30 8.38
N ARG A 79 22.51 16.60 8.70
CA ARG A 79 21.36 17.50 8.86
C ARG A 79 20.51 17.57 7.58
N ALA A 80 21.15 17.66 6.41
CA ALA A 80 20.44 17.73 5.13
C ALA A 80 19.64 16.44 4.86
N VAL A 81 20.27 15.28 5.02
CA VAL A 81 19.62 13.96 4.83
C VAL A 81 18.47 13.76 5.82
N THR A 82 18.67 14.13 7.09
CA THR A 82 17.62 14.01 8.12
C THR A 82 16.44 14.94 7.85
N VAL A 83 16.69 16.22 7.52
CA VAL A 83 15.60 17.18 7.21
C VAL A 83 14.83 16.72 5.99
N LEU A 84 15.52 16.30 4.92
CA LEU A 84 14.88 15.75 3.73
C LEU A 84 13.96 14.57 4.07
N ALA A 85 14.47 13.59 4.82
CA ALA A 85 13.73 12.38 5.16
C ALA A 85 12.50 12.67 6.05
N VAL A 86 12.66 13.54 7.06
CA VAL A 86 11.59 13.95 7.97
C VAL A 86 10.50 14.71 7.23
N VAL A 87 10.86 15.68 6.39
CA VAL A 87 9.90 16.46 5.60
C VAL A 87 9.17 15.55 4.60
N LEU A 88 9.89 14.66 3.92
CA LEU A 88 9.31 13.70 2.98
C LEU A 88 8.24 12.84 3.64
N PHE A 89 8.57 12.16 4.74
CA PHE A 89 7.62 11.26 5.39
C PHE A 89 6.50 11.98 6.11
N ALA A 90 6.74 13.15 6.71
CA ALA A 90 5.66 13.99 7.25
C ALA A 90 4.65 14.37 6.15
N ALA A 91 5.13 14.77 4.97
CA ALA A 91 4.27 15.10 3.82
C ALA A 91 3.49 13.88 3.33
N MET A 92 4.17 12.74 3.20
CA MET A 92 3.53 11.49 2.79
C MET A 92 2.48 11.01 3.81
N ILE A 93 2.73 11.11 5.12
CA ILE A 93 1.74 10.80 6.16
C ILE A 93 0.53 11.72 6.06
N ALA A 94 0.73 13.04 5.85
CA ALA A 94 -0.36 13.99 5.68
C ALA A 94 -1.24 13.65 4.47
N LEU A 95 -0.61 13.36 3.33
CA LEU A 95 -1.33 12.94 2.12
C LEU A 95 -2.05 11.62 2.32
N MET A 96 -1.43 10.65 2.97
CA MET A 96 -2.03 9.33 3.24
C MET A 96 -3.17 9.40 4.24
N MET A 97 -3.10 10.29 5.24
CA MET A 97 -4.22 10.56 6.13
C MET A 97 -5.37 11.16 5.34
N LEU A 98 -5.13 12.20 4.55
CA LEU A 98 -6.15 12.82 3.71
C LEU A 98 -6.80 11.80 2.74
N ASP A 99 -5.99 10.94 2.12
CA ASP A 99 -6.45 9.87 1.23
C ASP A 99 -7.34 8.87 1.95
N SER A 100 -6.98 8.49 3.18
CA SER A 100 -7.80 7.58 3.99
C SER A 100 -9.20 8.13 4.32
N LEU A 101 -9.34 9.46 4.47
CA LEU A 101 -10.65 10.09 4.68
C LEU A 101 -11.48 10.05 3.39
N LEU A 102 -10.87 10.38 2.25
CA LEU A 102 -11.54 10.33 0.95
C LEU A 102 -11.99 8.89 0.62
N TRP A 103 -11.11 7.92 0.90
CA TRP A 103 -11.41 6.50 0.74
C TRP A 103 -12.59 6.05 1.59
N ALA A 104 -12.64 6.45 2.86
CA ALA A 104 -13.71 6.07 3.77
C ALA A 104 -15.10 6.55 3.28
N GLN A 105 -15.15 7.71 2.61
CA GLN A 105 -16.39 8.30 2.10
C GLN A 105 -16.79 7.79 0.72
N SER A 106 -15.82 7.65 -0.18
CA SER A 106 -16.09 7.51 -1.61
C SER A 106 -15.51 6.25 -2.25
N ARG A 107 -14.63 5.53 -1.54
CA ARG A 107 -13.81 4.43 -2.07
C ARG A 107 -12.94 4.82 -3.27
N PHE A 108 -12.65 6.11 -3.41
CA PHE A 108 -11.65 6.64 -4.34
C PHE A 108 -10.38 7.08 -3.59
N HIS A 109 -9.24 6.86 -4.23
CA HIS A 109 -7.96 7.44 -3.81
C HIS A 109 -7.76 8.83 -4.47
N ILE A 110 -6.87 9.61 -3.87
CA ILE A 110 -6.44 10.92 -4.34
C ILE A 110 -5.82 10.80 -5.73
N ASN A 111 -6.32 11.61 -6.65
CA ASN A 111 -5.86 11.77 -8.02
C ASN A 111 -6.10 13.23 -8.46
N ALA A 112 -5.70 13.58 -9.68
CA ALA A 112 -5.80 14.95 -10.17
C ALA A 112 -7.24 15.52 -10.15
N LEU A 113 -8.26 14.69 -10.35
CA LEU A 113 -9.66 15.10 -10.31
C LEU A 113 -10.12 15.26 -8.86
N THR A 114 -9.89 14.27 -8.01
CA THR A 114 -10.36 14.30 -6.62
C THR A 114 -9.69 15.42 -5.83
N MET A 115 -8.42 15.75 -6.11
CA MET A 115 -7.75 16.92 -5.52
C MET A 115 -8.43 18.26 -5.84
N LYS A 116 -9.07 18.39 -7.02
CA LYS A 116 -9.80 19.62 -7.39
C LYS A 116 -11.12 19.77 -6.65
N ILE A 117 -11.68 18.67 -6.16
CA ILE A 117 -12.96 18.64 -5.45
C ILE A 117 -12.76 18.80 -3.93
N LEU A 118 -11.53 18.60 -3.43
CA LEU A 118 -11.21 18.81 -2.02
C LEU A 118 -11.38 20.27 -1.63
N GLY A 119 -12.22 20.51 -0.63
CA GLY A 119 -12.41 21.84 -0.04
C GLY A 119 -11.15 22.33 0.70
N TRP A 120 -11.08 23.63 0.96
CA TRP A 120 -9.95 24.25 1.66
C TRP A 120 -9.71 23.64 3.06
N GLN A 121 -10.76 23.15 3.73
CA GLN A 121 -10.69 22.49 5.04
C GLN A 121 -9.84 21.22 4.98
N SER A 122 -9.90 20.47 3.88
CA SER A 122 -9.09 19.26 3.67
C SER A 122 -7.59 19.58 3.64
N TRP A 123 -7.23 20.71 3.04
CA TRP A 123 -5.84 21.18 2.98
C TRP A 123 -5.35 21.74 4.32
N VAL A 124 -6.22 22.40 5.09
CA VAL A 124 -5.92 22.79 6.48
C VAL A 124 -5.68 21.56 7.36
N PHE A 125 -6.53 20.54 7.24
CA PHE A 125 -6.33 19.26 7.91
C PHE A 125 -4.99 18.63 7.52
N ALA A 126 -4.68 18.55 6.23
CA ALA A 126 -3.40 18.01 5.76
C ALA A 126 -2.20 18.83 6.30
N GLY A 127 -2.30 20.16 6.34
CA GLY A 127 -1.28 21.04 6.92
C GLY A 127 -1.08 20.80 8.42
N PHE A 128 -2.16 20.59 9.17
CA PHE A 128 -2.10 20.23 10.58
C PHE A 128 -1.43 18.86 10.80
N ILE A 129 -1.83 17.84 10.04
CA ILE A 129 -1.21 16.51 10.10
C ILE A 129 0.27 16.59 9.69
N PHE A 130 0.62 17.40 8.70
CA PHE A 130 2.00 17.62 8.30
C PHE A 130 2.85 18.21 9.43
N ALA A 131 2.35 19.25 10.12
CA ALA A 131 3.04 19.85 11.26
C ALA A 131 3.24 18.84 12.41
N LEU A 132 2.21 18.05 12.71
CA LEU A 132 2.30 16.97 13.70
C LEU A 132 3.28 15.87 13.26
N GLY A 133 3.25 15.52 11.97
CA GLY A 133 4.17 14.59 11.34
C GLY A 133 5.62 15.05 11.46
N LEU A 134 5.92 16.33 11.22
CA LEU A 134 7.27 16.88 11.40
C LEU A 134 7.78 16.67 12.83
N PHE A 135 6.93 16.90 13.83
CA PHE A 135 7.28 16.68 15.22
C PHE A 135 7.61 15.19 15.49
N PHE A 136 6.71 14.27 15.17
CA PHE A 136 6.92 12.84 15.43
C PHE A 136 8.07 12.24 14.59
N GLU A 137 8.16 12.59 13.30
CA GLU A 137 9.23 12.12 12.42
C GLU A 137 10.59 12.64 12.89
N SER A 138 10.68 13.86 13.42
CA SER A 138 11.93 14.37 13.98
C SER A 138 12.38 13.59 15.23
N MET A 139 11.44 13.19 16.09
CA MET A 139 11.71 12.35 17.25
C MET A 139 12.14 10.95 16.81
N LEU A 140 11.43 10.35 15.86
CA LEU A 140 11.75 9.04 15.30
C LEU A 140 13.12 9.05 14.64
N ALA A 141 13.43 10.06 13.84
CA ALA A 141 14.72 10.26 13.19
C ALA A 141 15.87 10.29 14.22
N ARG A 142 15.68 11.00 15.33
CA ARG A 142 16.64 11.05 16.44
C ARG A 142 16.79 9.69 17.12
N ALA A 143 15.68 8.99 17.40
CA ALA A 143 15.69 7.68 18.02
C ALA A 143 16.42 6.64 17.14
N VAL A 144 16.10 6.60 15.84
CA VAL A 144 16.77 5.73 14.86
C VAL A 144 18.25 6.08 14.74
N TRP A 145 18.61 7.36 14.76
CA TRP A 145 20.02 7.77 14.75
C TRP A 145 20.77 7.19 15.96
N ASN A 146 20.22 7.35 17.16
CA ASN A 146 20.82 6.82 18.38
C ASN A 146 20.94 5.29 18.34
N TRP A 147 19.95 4.61 17.77
CA TRP A 147 19.98 3.15 17.59
C TRP A 147 21.05 2.70 16.58
N VAL A 148 21.17 3.40 15.45
CA VAL A 148 22.16 3.10 14.41
C VAL A 148 23.60 3.35 14.90
N GLN A 149 23.81 4.21 15.89
CA GLN A 149 25.13 4.44 16.49
C GLN A 149 25.58 3.29 17.41
N LYS A 150 24.66 2.44 17.87
CA LYS A 150 25.00 1.25 18.67
C LYS A 150 25.79 0.22 17.83
N PRO A 151 26.50 -0.73 18.48
CA PRO A 151 27.28 -1.75 17.77
C PRO A 151 26.43 -2.50 16.74
N LYS A 152 27.05 -2.86 15.61
CA LYS A 152 26.34 -3.50 14.49
C LYS A 152 25.70 -4.82 14.95
N CYS A 153 24.39 -4.86 15.09
CA CYS A 153 23.69 -6.13 15.21
C CYS A 153 23.69 -6.83 13.84
N ARG A 154 24.09 -8.10 13.76
CA ARG A 154 24.16 -8.87 12.50
C ARG A 154 22.79 -9.16 11.85
N ARG A 155 21.70 -8.64 12.41
CA ARG A 155 20.31 -8.91 11.97
C ARG A 155 19.82 -8.04 10.81
N GLY A 156 20.52 -6.95 10.46
CA GLY A 156 20.09 -6.05 9.38
C GLY A 156 19.85 -6.73 8.01
N PRO A 157 20.78 -7.55 7.52
CA PRO A 157 20.58 -8.30 6.27
C PRO A 157 19.40 -9.28 6.32
N LEU A 158 19.16 -9.92 7.48
CA LEU A 158 18.02 -10.83 7.66
C LEU A 158 16.68 -10.10 7.56
N VAL A 159 16.56 -8.92 8.18
CA VAL A 159 15.36 -8.08 8.08
C VAL A 159 15.15 -7.62 6.64
N GLY A 160 16.21 -7.17 5.98
CA GLY A 160 16.16 -6.80 4.56
C GLY A 160 15.73 -7.94 3.65
N ALA A 161 16.26 -9.15 3.87
CA ALA A 161 15.90 -10.35 3.12
C ALA A 161 14.43 -10.74 3.34
N PHE A 162 13.95 -10.68 4.57
CA PHE A 162 12.54 -10.91 4.89
C PHE A 162 11.62 -9.91 4.17
N CYS A 163 11.93 -8.62 4.25
CA CYS A 163 11.18 -7.58 3.55
C CYS A 163 11.19 -7.79 2.02
N GLY A 164 12.35 -8.10 1.45
CA GLY A 164 12.49 -8.43 0.04
C GLY A 164 11.68 -9.66 -0.36
N LEU A 165 11.67 -10.71 0.47
CA LEU A 165 10.86 -11.89 0.25
C LEU A 165 9.36 -11.57 0.26
N MET A 166 8.87 -10.74 1.18
CA MET A 166 7.44 -10.33 1.21
C MET A 166 7.05 -9.54 -0.05
N VAL A 167 7.93 -8.67 -0.54
CA VAL A 167 7.74 -7.98 -1.82
C VAL A 167 7.68 -8.97 -2.98
N LEU A 168 8.63 -9.89 -3.09
CA LEU A 168 8.65 -10.85 -4.19
C LEU A 168 7.44 -11.80 -4.13
N LEU A 169 7.09 -12.28 -2.94
CA LEU A 169 5.94 -13.16 -2.71
C LEU A 169 4.63 -12.47 -3.11
N SER A 170 4.40 -11.24 -2.64
CA SER A 170 3.19 -10.50 -2.98
C SER A 170 3.06 -10.24 -4.48
N GLN A 171 4.14 -9.81 -5.14
CA GLN A 171 4.12 -9.55 -6.58
C GLN A 171 3.98 -10.84 -7.40
N GLY A 172 4.58 -11.95 -6.95
CA GLY A 172 4.41 -13.26 -7.57
C GLY A 172 2.97 -13.78 -7.50
N ILE A 173 2.37 -13.71 -6.30
CA ILE A 173 0.96 -14.10 -6.11
C ILE A 173 0.03 -13.19 -6.92
N HIS A 174 0.27 -11.88 -6.95
CA HIS A 174 -0.54 -10.96 -7.76
C HIS A 174 -0.41 -11.25 -9.27
N ALA A 175 0.81 -11.49 -9.76
CA ALA A 175 1.05 -11.79 -11.16
C ALA A 175 0.32 -13.06 -11.61
N TRP A 176 0.37 -14.12 -10.79
CA TRP A 176 -0.39 -15.36 -11.01
C TRP A 176 -1.90 -15.11 -10.97
N ALA A 177 -2.38 -14.40 -9.95
CA ALA A 177 -3.81 -14.13 -9.78
C ALA A 177 -4.39 -13.30 -10.94
N ASP A 178 -3.64 -12.33 -11.46
CA ASP A 178 -4.04 -11.55 -12.63
C ASP A 178 -4.10 -12.40 -13.92
N ALA A 179 -3.21 -13.38 -14.08
CA ALA A 179 -3.25 -14.29 -15.21
C ALA A 179 -4.37 -15.35 -15.10
N ALA A 180 -4.63 -15.84 -13.89
CA ALA A 180 -5.67 -16.81 -13.59
C ALA A 180 -7.07 -16.19 -13.40
N TYR A 181 -7.20 -14.86 -13.53
CA TYR A 181 -8.42 -14.10 -13.19
C TYR A 181 -8.96 -14.37 -11.77
N TYR A 182 -8.07 -14.58 -10.80
CA TYR A 182 -8.45 -14.81 -9.41
C TYR A 182 -8.75 -13.49 -8.68
N VAL A 183 -10.03 -13.13 -8.66
CA VAL A 183 -10.57 -11.86 -8.17
C VAL A 183 -10.32 -11.60 -6.68
N PRO A 184 -10.42 -12.61 -5.77
CA PRO A 184 -10.20 -12.37 -4.33
C PRO A 184 -8.80 -11.84 -4.00
N VAL A 185 -7.79 -12.11 -4.82
CA VAL A 185 -6.42 -11.58 -4.65
C VAL A 185 -6.26 -10.24 -5.34
N THR A 186 -6.65 -10.14 -6.62
CA THR A 186 -6.46 -8.90 -7.41
C THR A 186 -7.29 -7.72 -6.90
N GLY A 187 -8.41 -7.98 -6.22
CA GLY A 187 -9.24 -6.95 -5.58
C GLY A 187 -8.61 -6.32 -4.34
N LEU A 188 -7.81 -7.06 -3.56
CA LEU A 188 -7.23 -6.56 -2.31
C LEU A 188 -6.20 -5.45 -2.54
N GLY A 189 -5.49 -5.50 -3.67
CA GLY A 189 -4.52 -4.45 -4.04
C GLY A 189 -5.16 -3.08 -4.25
N GLN A 190 -6.46 -3.01 -4.59
CA GLN A 190 -7.16 -1.75 -4.87
C GLN A 190 -7.46 -0.92 -3.62
N MET A 191 -7.32 -1.48 -2.42
CA MET A 191 -7.57 -0.78 -1.15
C MET A 191 -6.36 0.04 -0.68
N LEU A 192 -5.17 -0.30 -1.17
CA LEU A 192 -3.93 0.35 -0.78
C LEU A 192 -3.63 1.51 -1.74
N PRO A 193 -3.37 2.73 -1.23
CA PRO A 193 -3.09 3.87 -2.09
C PRO A 193 -1.82 3.65 -2.90
N VAL A 194 -1.79 4.11 -4.16
CA VAL A 194 -0.63 4.03 -5.07
C VAL A 194 -0.21 2.59 -5.43
N TYR A 195 -0.84 1.54 -4.87
CA TYR A 195 -0.48 0.16 -5.17
C TYR A 195 -0.78 -0.19 -6.63
N LYS A 196 0.24 -0.74 -7.31
CA LYS A 196 0.12 -1.37 -8.62
C LYS A 196 0.84 -2.71 -8.59
N GLY A 197 0.07 -3.79 -8.58
CA GLY A 197 0.61 -5.14 -8.68
C GLY A 197 1.24 -5.39 -10.07
N VAL A 198 2.27 -6.23 -10.12
CA VAL A 198 2.88 -6.65 -11.39
C VAL A 198 1.88 -7.52 -12.15
N THR A 199 1.74 -7.24 -13.45
CA THR A 199 0.88 -7.98 -14.38
C THR A 199 1.73 -8.77 -15.35
N ALA A 200 1.51 -10.09 -15.47
CA ALA A 200 2.34 -10.97 -16.30
C ALA A 200 1.55 -11.73 -17.39
N LYS A 201 0.43 -11.15 -17.85
CA LYS A 201 -0.45 -11.76 -18.86
C LYS A 201 0.31 -12.20 -20.11
N SER A 202 1.06 -11.30 -20.75
CA SER A 202 1.79 -11.62 -21.99
C SER A 202 2.82 -12.74 -21.83
N PHE A 203 3.48 -12.85 -20.67
CA PHE A 203 4.46 -13.91 -20.42
C PHE A 203 3.79 -15.27 -20.22
N MET A 204 2.73 -15.33 -19.40
CA MET A 204 2.03 -16.60 -19.12
C MET A 204 1.22 -17.13 -20.31
N THR A 205 0.74 -16.24 -21.18
CA THR A 205 0.10 -16.67 -22.44
C THR A 205 1.13 -17.30 -23.38
N LYS A 206 2.34 -16.71 -23.45
CA LYS A 206 3.41 -17.16 -24.35
C LYS A 206 4.04 -18.48 -23.88
N THR A 207 4.07 -18.75 -22.58
CA THR A 207 4.57 -20.02 -22.02
C THR A 207 3.52 -21.11 -21.94
N GLY A 208 2.27 -20.85 -22.34
CA GLY A 208 1.19 -21.84 -22.32
C GLY A 208 0.74 -22.28 -20.92
N LEU A 209 1.24 -21.63 -19.86
CA LEU A 209 0.96 -22.00 -18.46
C LEU A 209 -0.48 -21.71 -18.05
N VAL A 210 -1.18 -20.80 -18.75
CA VAL A 210 -2.57 -20.44 -18.45
C VAL A 210 -3.34 -20.12 -19.73
N ASP A 211 -4.44 -20.84 -19.96
CA ASP A 211 -5.44 -20.45 -20.97
C ASP A 211 -6.35 -19.35 -20.40
N ILE A 212 -6.12 -18.12 -20.90
CA ILE A 212 -6.81 -16.89 -20.51
C ILE A 212 -8.32 -16.97 -20.80
N LYS A 213 -8.75 -17.68 -21.84
CA LYS A 213 -10.17 -17.80 -22.18
C LYS A 213 -10.87 -18.74 -21.21
N ALA A 214 -10.30 -19.92 -21.00
CA ALA A 214 -10.85 -20.91 -20.08
C ALA A 214 -10.84 -20.45 -18.61
N SER A 215 -9.86 -19.63 -18.19
CA SER A 215 -9.83 -19.07 -16.83
C SER A 215 -10.85 -17.94 -16.65
N ARG A 216 -11.03 -17.08 -17.66
CA ARG A 216 -12.08 -16.05 -17.68
C ARG A 216 -13.48 -16.68 -17.63
N GLU A 217 -13.73 -17.69 -18.45
CA GLU A 217 -15.02 -18.41 -18.48
C GLU A 217 -15.31 -19.11 -17.15
N ARG A 218 -14.30 -19.76 -16.55
CA ARG A 218 -14.42 -20.35 -15.21
C ARG A 218 -14.75 -19.33 -14.14
N GLU A 219 -14.12 -18.16 -14.14
CA GLU A 219 -14.45 -17.13 -13.15
C GLU A 219 -15.83 -16.50 -13.40
N MET A 220 -16.24 -16.32 -14.66
CA MET A 220 -17.62 -15.89 -14.99
C MET A 220 -18.64 -16.92 -14.50
N ALA A 221 -18.41 -18.20 -14.77
CA ALA A 221 -19.25 -19.29 -14.30
C ALA A 221 -19.27 -19.36 -12.75
N ARG A 222 -18.11 -19.18 -12.09
CA ARG A 222 -18.00 -19.12 -10.63
C ARG A 222 -18.79 -17.96 -10.05
N ARG A 223 -18.76 -16.78 -10.68
CA ARG A 223 -19.55 -15.61 -10.26
C ARG A 223 -21.05 -15.83 -10.43
N MET A 224 -21.46 -16.48 -11.52
CA MET A 224 -22.86 -16.84 -11.77
C MET A 224 -23.37 -17.88 -10.77
N SER A 225 -22.58 -18.92 -10.46
CA SER A 225 -22.96 -19.96 -9.49
C SER A 225 -22.91 -19.45 -8.05
N SER A 226 -21.93 -18.61 -7.69
CA SER A 226 -21.87 -17.97 -6.36
C SER A 226 -23.01 -16.97 -6.15
N GLY A 227 -23.57 -16.42 -7.23
CA GLY A 227 -24.77 -15.57 -7.20
C GLY A 227 -26.02 -16.27 -6.67
N LEU A 228 -26.05 -17.62 -6.66
CA LEU A 228 -27.13 -18.41 -6.07
C LEU A 228 -26.88 -18.85 -4.61
N ALA A 229 -25.64 -18.78 -4.12
CA ALA A 229 -25.27 -19.45 -2.86
C ALA A 229 -24.61 -18.57 -1.78
N SER A 230 -24.10 -17.37 -2.07
CA SER A 230 -23.64 -16.45 -1.01
C SER A 230 -23.40 -15.03 -1.51
N ALA A 231 -24.18 -14.10 -0.98
CA ALA A 231 -24.09 -12.66 -1.16
C ALA A 231 -22.94 -12.03 -0.37
N SER A 232 -21.68 -12.35 -0.69
CA SER A 232 -20.52 -11.71 -0.07
C SER A 232 -19.45 -11.32 -1.09
N GLY A 233 -19.08 -10.04 -1.08
CA GLY A 233 -17.77 -9.58 -1.52
C GLY A 233 -17.76 -8.43 -2.54
N ARG A 234 -18.60 -8.48 -3.59
CA ARG A 234 -18.64 -7.42 -4.62
C ARG A 234 -19.87 -7.39 -5.53
N LEU A 235 -20.99 -7.99 -5.12
CA LEU A 235 -22.27 -7.59 -5.70
C LEU A 235 -22.61 -6.21 -5.15
N LEU A 236 -23.09 -5.29 -5.99
CA LEU A 236 -23.79 -4.11 -5.49
C LEU A 236 -24.77 -4.60 -4.42
N LYS A 237 -24.74 -4.00 -3.23
CA LYS A 237 -25.79 -4.20 -2.23
C LYS A 237 -27.04 -3.52 -2.77
N TYR A 238 -27.68 -4.20 -3.70
CA TYR A 238 -28.77 -3.72 -4.51
C TYR A 238 -29.77 -4.87 -4.66
N PRO A 239 -31.06 -4.63 -4.40
CA PRO A 239 -31.60 -3.38 -3.89
C PRO A 239 -31.27 -3.17 -2.40
N GLN A 240 -31.10 -1.91 -1.96
CA GLN A 240 -30.77 -1.59 -0.55
C GLN A 240 -31.92 -1.93 0.40
N ASN A 241 -33.14 -1.88 -0.12
CA ASN A 241 -34.38 -2.28 0.56
C ASN A 241 -35.09 -3.33 -0.31
N PRO A 242 -35.87 -4.24 0.29
CA PRO A 242 -36.73 -5.13 -0.48
C PRO A 242 -37.61 -4.34 -1.44
N LEU A 243 -37.78 -4.85 -2.66
CA LEU A 243 -38.69 -4.24 -3.63
C LEU A 243 -40.11 -4.31 -3.06
N GLN A 244 -40.74 -3.15 -2.89
CA GLN A 244 -42.15 -3.07 -2.57
C GLN A 244 -42.91 -3.13 -3.89
N CYS A 245 -43.58 -4.24 -4.15
CA CYS A 245 -44.49 -4.37 -5.27
C CYS A 245 -45.88 -3.95 -4.77
N ASP A 246 -46.29 -2.71 -5.02
CA ASP A 246 -47.71 -2.38 -4.95
C ASP A 246 -48.36 -3.00 -6.18
N GLY A 247 -49.29 -3.93 -5.94
CA GLY A 247 -50.06 -4.58 -7.00
C GLY A 247 -50.90 -3.53 -7.71
N GLY A 248 -50.39 -2.95 -8.78
CA GLY A 248 -51.18 -2.13 -9.68
C GLY A 248 -52.39 -2.95 -10.11
N GLU A 249 -53.59 -2.38 -9.96
CA GLU A 249 -54.82 -2.93 -10.54
C GLU A 249 -54.51 -3.31 -11.98
N GLY A 250 -54.83 -4.57 -12.32
CA GLY A 250 -54.59 -5.09 -13.65
C GLY A 250 -55.08 -4.09 -14.68
N LEU A 251 -54.22 -3.73 -15.62
CA LEU A 251 -54.62 -3.01 -16.82
C LEU A 251 -55.63 -3.90 -17.55
N ASN A 252 -56.91 -3.67 -17.28
CA ASN A 252 -58.04 -4.24 -18.01
C ASN A 252 -58.05 -3.70 -19.44
#